data_AF-A0A2S4Z2F0-F1
#
_entry.id   AF-A0A2S4Z2F0-F1
#
_cell.length_a   1.000
_cell.length_b   1.000
_cell.length_c   1.000
_cell.angle_alpha   90.00
_cell.angle_beta   90.00
_cell.angle_gamma   90.00
#
_symmetry.space_group_name_H-M   'P 1'
#
loop_
_entity.id
_entity.type
_entity.pdbx_description
1 polymer ?
#
loop_
_entity_poly.entity_id
_entity_poly.type
_entity_poly.pdbx_seq_one_letter_code
_entity_poly.pdbx_strand_id
1 'polypeptide(L)'
;MRDTDLGVRAGAAESLSVSLDRTAAVTEAFLDLLDDDNQLLRLEAACALARRDDPRTDQAYERVGPLGPGFEDDHRVSEHWRYHWRRRTEGS
;
A
#
# COMPACT_ATOMS: atom_id res chain seq x y z
N MET A 1 -19.55 -18.90 -0.94
CA MET A 1 -18.65 -19.02 0.23
C MET A 1 -17.25 -18.66 -0.24
N ARG A 2 -16.89 -17.36 -0.20
CA ARG A 2 -15.61 -16.80 -0.67
C ARG A 2 -15.04 -15.82 0.37
N ASP A 3 -15.27 -16.11 1.65
CA ASP A 3 -14.79 -15.30 2.78
C ASP A 3 -13.44 -15.78 3.35
N THR A 4 -12.95 -16.95 2.93
CA THR A 4 -11.77 -17.58 3.55
C THR A 4 -10.44 -16.96 3.11
N ASP A 5 -10.40 -16.20 2.01
CA ASP A 5 -9.14 -15.64 1.47
C ASP A 5 -8.90 -14.17 1.86
N LEU A 6 -9.93 -13.40 2.21
CA LEU A 6 -9.80 -11.95 2.38
C LEU A 6 -8.96 -11.58 3.61
N GLY A 7 -9.23 -12.24 4.74
CA GLY A 7 -8.51 -11.99 6.00
C GLY A 7 -7.05 -12.48 5.94
N VAL A 8 -6.81 -13.62 5.28
CA VAL A 8 -5.45 -14.16 5.10
C VAL A 8 -4.63 -13.27 4.17
N ARG A 9 -5.22 -12.76 3.08
CA ARG A 9 -4.55 -11.85 2.16
C ARG A 9 -4.29 -10.48 2.77
N ALA A 10 -5.26 -9.92 3.52
CA ALA A 10 -5.07 -8.65 4.22
C ALA A 10 -3.97 -8.76 5.29
N GLY A 11 -3.97 -9.83 6.09
CA GLY A 11 -2.92 -10.07 7.08
C GLY A 11 -1.55 -10.32 6.45
N ALA A 12 -1.48 -11.03 5.32
CA ALA A 12 -0.23 -11.20 4.58
C ALA A 12 0.28 -9.88 4.00
N ALA A 13 -0.59 -9.05 3.43
CA ALA A 13 -0.22 -7.75 2.90
C ALA A 13 0.26 -6.80 4.01
N GLU A 14 -0.41 -6.78 5.17
CA GLU A 14 0.02 -6.00 6.33
C GLU A 14 1.39 -6.46 6.85
N SER A 15 1.56 -7.77 7.05
CA SER A 15 2.82 -8.36 7.50
C SER A 15 3.98 -8.10 6.52
N LEU A 16 3.73 -8.19 5.21
CA LEU A 16 4.73 -7.87 4.19
C LEU A 16 5.01 -6.36 4.11
N SER A 17 4.03 -5.52 4.41
CA SER A 17 4.19 -4.06 4.42
C SER A 17 5.10 -3.59 5.56
N VAL A 18 5.07 -4.29 6.70
CA VAL A 18 5.93 -4.04 7.87
C VAL A 18 7.27 -4.80 7.79
N SER A 19 7.37 -5.81 6.91
CA SER A 19 8.60 -6.58 6.71
C SER A 19 9.75 -5.71 6.21
N LEU A 20 10.95 -5.96 6.75
CA LEU A 20 12.21 -5.39 6.26
C LEU A 20 12.65 -6.00 4.91
N ASP A 21 11.92 -7.00 4.40
CA ASP A 21 12.20 -7.56 3.09
C ASP A 21 11.80 -6.57 1.98
N ARG A 22 12.83 -5.95 1.41
CA ARG A 22 12.76 -4.96 0.32
C ARG A 22 13.16 -5.57 -1.02
N THR A 23 13.00 -6.89 -1.16
CA THR A 23 13.32 -7.58 -2.40
C THR A 23 12.45 -7.08 -3.56
N ALA A 24 13.01 -7.16 -4.78
CA ALA A 24 12.26 -6.86 -5.99
C ALA A 24 11.00 -7.73 -6.10
N ALA A 25 11.09 -9.02 -5.74
CA ALA A 25 9.95 -9.95 -5.78
C ALA A 25 8.77 -9.49 -4.90
N VAL A 26 9.05 -9.01 -3.69
CA VAL A 26 8.01 -8.45 -2.80
C VAL A 26 7.41 -7.17 -3.39
N THR A 27 8.25 -6.33 -4.01
CA THR A 27 7.77 -5.11 -4.66
C THR A 27 6.84 -5.43 -5.84
N GLU A 28 7.21 -6.38 -6.70
CA GLU A 28 6.36 -6.82 -7.81
C GLU A 28 5.04 -7.43 -7.32
N ALA A 29 5.07 -8.22 -6.24
CA ALA A 29 3.84 -8.75 -5.65
C ALA A 29 2.87 -7.64 -5.17
N PHE A 30 3.38 -6.51 -4.68
CA PHE A 30 2.51 -5.37 -4.36
C PHE A 30 1.94 -4.70 -5.61
N LEU A 31 2.71 -4.60 -6.69
CA LEU A 31 2.20 -4.05 -7.94
C LEU A 31 1.07 -4.90 -8.51
N ASP A 32 1.20 -6.22 -8.46
CA ASP A 32 0.14 -7.15 -8.88
C ASP A 32 -1.14 -6.94 -8.04
N LEU A 33 -0.99 -6.70 -6.73
CA LEU A 33 -2.11 -6.40 -5.84
C LEU A 33 -2.81 -5.07 -6.13
N LEU A 34 -2.18 -4.13 -6.85
CA LEU A 34 -2.84 -2.89 -7.26
C LEU A 34 -3.93 -3.10 -8.32
N ASP A 35 -3.97 -4.28 -8.95
CA ASP A 35 -5.00 -4.65 -9.94
C ASP A 35 -6.05 -5.62 -9.35
N ASP A 36 -6.00 -5.91 -8.04
CA ASP A 36 -7.00 -6.73 -7.35
C ASP A 36 -8.33 -5.98 -7.22
N ASP A 37 -9.46 -6.68 -7.34
CA ASP A 37 -10.81 -6.09 -7.21
C ASP A 37 -11.06 -5.49 -5.81
N ASN A 38 -10.39 -6.00 -4.78
CA ASN A 38 -10.55 -5.54 -3.41
C ASN A 38 -9.77 -4.23 -3.15
N GLN A 39 -10.51 -3.13 -2.95
CA GLN A 39 -9.94 -1.81 -2.65
C GLN A 39 -9.03 -1.80 -1.42
N LEU A 40 -9.30 -2.63 -0.40
CA LEU A 40 -8.43 -2.72 0.77
C LEU A 40 -7.07 -3.31 0.43
N LEU A 41 -7.02 -4.31 -0.45
CA LEU A 41 -5.75 -4.90 -0.89
C LEU A 41 -4.95 -3.92 -1.76
N ARG A 42 -5.62 -3.17 -2.64
CA ARG A 42 -4.98 -2.07 -3.38
C ARG A 42 -4.40 -1.03 -2.43
N LEU A 43 -5.14 -0.67 -1.37
CA LEU A 43 -4.69 0.32 -0.37
C LEU A 43 -3.49 -0.20 0.45
N GLU A 44 -3.48 -1.46 0.85
CA GLU A 44 -2.33 -2.08 1.52
C GLU A 44 -1.08 -2.07 0.62
N ALA A 45 -1.25 -2.40 -0.66
CA ALA A 45 -0.15 -2.36 -1.63
C ALA A 45 0.40 -0.94 -1.83
N ALA A 46 -0.47 0.06 -1.98
CA ALA A 46 -0.05 1.46 -2.10
C ALA A 46 0.70 1.95 -0.85
N CYS A 47 0.21 1.60 0.35
CA CYS A 47 0.87 1.87 1.61
C CYS A 47 2.25 1.19 1.70
N ALA A 48 2.35 -0.08 1.27
CA ALA A 48 3.59 -0.84 1.28
C ALA A 48 4.66 -0.25 0.34
N LEU A 49 4.25 0.30 -0.81
CA LEU A 49 5.13 1.03 -1.73
C LEU A 49 5.57 2.38 -1.13
N ALA A 50 4.66 3.11 -0.49
CA ALA A 50 4.96 4.37 0.19
C ALA A 50 6.03 4.18 1.29
N ARG A 51 5.88 3.15 2.14
CA ARG A 51 6.84 2.82 3.21
C ARG A 51 8.23 2.44 2.69
N ARG A 52 8.32 2.00 1.44
CA ARG A 52 9.57 1.64 0.75
C ARG A 52 10.16 2.80 -0.05
N ASP A 53 9.49 3.94 -0.07
CA ASP A 53 9.82 5.11 -0.88
C ASP A 53 9.87 4.79 -2.39
N ASP A 54 9.06 3.82 -2.84
CA ASP A 54 9.00 3.44 -4.25
C ASP A 54 8.47 4.61 -5.10
N PRO A 55 9.09 4.93 -6.25
CA PRO A 55 8.66 6.03 -7.10
C PRO A 55 7.26 5.87 -7.68
N ARG A 56 6.70 4.64 -7.69
CA ARG A 56 5.34 4.35 -8.17
C ARG A 56 4.26 4.60 -7.12
N THR A 57 4.61 5.09 -5.94
CA THR A 57 3.68 5.33 -4.83
C THR A 57 2.48 6.18 -5.24
N ASP A 58 2.70 7.30 -5.95
CA ASP A 58 1.59 8.18 -6.36
C ASP A 58 0.61 7.46 -7.29
N GLN A 59 1.12 6.75 -8.30
CA GLN A 59 0.31 5.93 -9.21
C GLN A 59 -0.42 4.80 -8.45
N ALA A 60 0.18 4.26 -7.40
CA ALA A 60 -0.44 3.21 -6.59
C ALA A 60 -1.68 3.74 -5.86
N TYR A 61 -1.61 4.92 -5.24
CA TYR A 61 -2.78 5.55 -4.60
C TYR A 61 -3.87 5.94 -5.60
N GLU A 62 -3.50 6.32 -6.83
CA GLU A 62 -4.48 6.53 -7.90
C GLU A 62 -5.26 5.24 -8.23
N ARG A 63 -4.59 4.08 -8.25
CA ARG A 63 -5.23 2.77 -8.48
C ARG A 63 -6.13 2.31 -7.33
N VAL A 64 -5.89 2.78 -6.10
CA VAL A 64 -6.83 2.54 -4.99
C VAL A 64 -8.20 3.16 -5.29
N GLY A 65 -8.19 4.34 -5.91
CA GLY A 65 -9.38 5.14 -6.17
C GLY A 65 -9.93 5.83 -4.92
N PRO A 66 -11.08 6.51 -5.03
CA PRO A 66 -11.67 7.26 -3.93
C PRO A 66 -12.07 6.32 -2.79
N LEU A 67 -11.62 6.64 -1.58
CA LEU A 67 -11.99 5.94 -0.36
C LEU A 67 -13.30 6.50 0.20
N GLY A 68 -14.13 5.62 0.76
CA GLY A 68 -15.38 5.99 1.42
C GLY A 68 -15.16 6.63 2.80
N PRO A 69 -16.25 7.02 3.49
CA PRO A 69 -16.18 7.45 4.87
C PRO A 69 -15.60 6.35 5.77
N GLY A 70 -14.82 6.73 6.78
CA GLY A 70 -14.12 5.82 7.70
C GLY A 70 -12.62 5.63 7.43
N PHE A 71 -12.09 6.24 6.35
CA PHE A 71 -10.66 6.21 6.02
C PHE A 71 -9.92 7.51 6.39
N GLU A 72 -10.60 8.46 7.04
CA GLU A 72 -10.06 9.78 7.36
C GLU A 72 -8.80 9.70 8.23
N ASP A 73 -8.81 8.77 9.20
CA ASP A 73 -7.70 8.50 10.12
C ASP A 73 -6.95 7.20 9.76
N ASP A 74 -7.17 6.64 8.57
CA ASP A 74 -6.52 5.39 8.19
C ASP A 74 -5.01 5.62 8.03
N HIS A 75 -4.24 4.86 8.80
CA HIS A 75 -2.80 4.93 8.80
C HIS A 75 -2.18 4.70 7.40
N ARG A 76 -2.83 3.91 6.53
CA ARG A 76 -2.40 3.66 5.15
C ARG A 76 -2.56 4.88 4.27
N VAL A 77 -3.59 5.70 4.51
CA VAL A 77 -3.75 7.00 3.84
C VAL A 77 -2.68 7.97 4.33
N SER A 78 -2.42 7.96 5.63
CA SER A 78 -1.37 8.81 6.24
C SER A 78 0.04 8.50 5.73
N GLU A 79 0.33 7.27 5.32
CA GLU A 79 1.63 6.90 4.74
C GLU A 79 1.93 7.62 3.42
N HIS A 80 0.92 7.97 2.62
CA HIS A 80 1.12 8.76 1.40
C HIS A 80 1.71 10.14 1.73
N TRP A 81 1.17 10.78 2.75
CA TRP A 81 1.68 12.06 3.26
C TRP A 81 3.11 11.93 3.78
N ARG A 82 3.42 10.85 4.51
CA ARG A 82 4.77 10.59 5.05
C ARG A 82 5.79 10.36 3.94
N TYR A 83 5.42 9.62 2.89
CA TYR A 83 6.23 9.44 1.68
C TYR A 83 6.61 10.79 1.06
N HIS A 84 5.62 11.66 0.83
CA HIS A 84 5.84 13.00 0.29
C HIS A 84 6.73 13.86 1.19
N TRP A 85 6.64 13.69 2.50
CA TRP A 85 7.51 14.40 3.44
C TRP A 85 8.96 13.90 3.34
N ARG A 86 9.18 12.57 3.36
CA ARG A 86 10.53 11.97 3.21
C ARG A 86 11.22 12.39 1.92
N ARG A 87 10.50 12.35 0.79
CA ARG A 87 11.04 12.78 -0.52
C ARG A 87 11.47 14.24 -0.57
N ARG A 88 10.81 15.12 0.20
CA ARG A 88 11.22 16.54 0.29
C ARG A 88 12.46 16.73 1.17
N THR A 89 12.63 15.91 2.20
CA THR A 89 13.78 15.98 3.12
C THR A 89 15.05 15.35 2.56
N GLU A 90 14.94 14.33 1.70
CA GLU A 90 16.10 13.67 1.09
C GLU A 90 16.75 14.48 -0.04
N GLY A 91 16.08 15.51 -0.55
CA GLY A 91 16.58 16.42 -1.58
C GLY A 91 17.21 17.72 -1.05
N SER A 92 17.47 17.83 0.25
CA SER A 92 17.89 19.07 0.93
C SER A 92 19.32 19.03 1.48
#